data_AF-A0A8J6JP62-F1
#
_entry.id   AF-A0A8J6JP62-F1
#
_cell.length_a   1.000
_cell.length_b   1.000
_cell.length_c   1.000
_cell.angle_alpha   90.00
_cell.angle_beta   90.00
_cell.angle_gamma   90.00
#
_symmetry.space_group_name_H-M   'P 1'
#
loop_
_entity.id
_entity.type
_entity.pdbx_description
1 polymer ?
#
loop_
_entity_poly.entity_id
_entity_poly.type
_entity_poly.pdbx_seq_one_letter_code
_entity_poly.pdbx_strand_id
1 'polypeptide(L)'
;MVRHPLRKRTRKQKLICDAVILLLCVPLLIAVLDFPIPTAELAFRSAEARHFFGRGEIVLDVNPDALGKDAQELYLNRAFVSRRGNWFAYAEVRRELLFWQPSGGLTALEHDPSKPLELLAAKLWAGRWLLVACDLPEAVSAEVTYPANDGGWHLNTRRETAAGQGCFFFALDEVWQNRYGPEEVRLRCYDAAGNLIYETPTPAVWSGEYGISQ
;
A
#
# COMPACT_ATOMS: atom_id res chain seq x y z
N MET A 1 -38.33 -17.56 -54.10
CA MET A 1 -37.41 -17.43 -52.95
C MET A 1 -36.78 -18.79 -52.67
N VAL A 2 -35.52 -18.99 -53.08
CA VAL A 2 -34.79 -20.24 -52.82
C VAL A 2 -34.36 -20.23 -51.35
N ARG A 3 -35.00 -21.06 -50.52
CA ARG A 3 -34.54 -21.29 -49.13
C ARG A 3 -33.31 -22.19 -49.21
N HIS A 4 -32.13 -21.61 -48.98
CA HIS A 4 -30.92 -22.42 -48.80
C HIS A 4 -31.08 -23.25 -47.53
N PRO A 5 -30.92 -24.59 -47.60
CA PRO A 5 -30.97 -25.42 -46.42
C PRO A 5 -29.82 -25.03 -45.49
N LEU A 6 -30.15 -24.60 -44.27
CA LEU A 6 -29.16 -24.37 -43.22
C LEU A 6 -28.46 -25.70 -42.96
N ARG A 7 -27.23 -25.83 -43.47
CA ARG A 7 -26.40 -27.03 -43.33
C ARG A 7 -26.22 -27.28 -41.83
N LYS A 8 -26.89 -28.31 -41.30
CA LYS A 8 -26.76 -28.69 -39.89
C LYS A 8 -25.31 -29.04 -39.62
N ARG A 9 -24.64 -28.25 -38.77
CA ARG A 9 -23.27 -28.52 -38.33
C ARG A 9 -23.20 -29.91 -37.71
N THR A 10 -22.24 -30.72 -38.17
CA THR A 10 -21.98 -32.03 -37.58
C THR A 10 -21.48 -31.86 -36.14
N ARG A 11 -21.58 -32.91 -35.31
CA ARG A 11 -21.12 -32.88 -33.90
C ARG A 11 -19.66 -32.42 -33.78
N LYS A 12 -18.79 -32.83 -34.73
CA LYS A 12 -17.39 -32.40 -34.82
C LYS A 12 -17.25 -30.90 -35.12
N GLN A 13 -18.05 -30.37 -36.04
CA GLN A 13 -18.03 -28.94 -36.39
C GLN A 13 -18.50 -28.06 -35.24
N LYS A 14 -19.50 -28.51 -34.45
CA LYS A 14 -19.92 -27.82 -33.23
C LYS A 14 -18.78 -27.77 -32.21
N LEU A 15 -18.15 -28.91 -31.93
CA LEU A 15 -17.03 -28.99 -30.99
C LEU A 15 -15.85 -28.10 -31.38
N ILE A 16 -15.52 -28.04 -32.69
CA ILE A 16 -14.48 -27.14 -33.20
C ILE A 16 -14.88 -25.67 -33.02
N CYS A 17 -16.13 -25.30 -33.34
CA CYS A 17 -16.60 -23.93 -33.14
C CYS A 17 -16.59 -23.54 -31.66
N ASP A 18 -17.04 -24.42 -30.78
CA ASP A 18 -17.07 -24.18 -29.33
C ASP A 18 -15.64 -24.05 -28.79
N ALA A 19 -14.68 -24.86 -29.26
CA ALA A 19 -13.28 -24.74 -28.90
C ALA A 19 -12.65 -23.42 -29.38
N VAL A 20 -12.98 -22.97 -30.60
CA VAL A 20 -12.51 -21.67 -31.12
C VAL A 20 -13.11 -20.52 -30.32
N ILE A 21 -14.41 -20.56 -30.01
CA ILE A 21 -15.06 -19.56 -29.17
C ILE A 21 -14.40 -19.53 -27.79
N LEU A 22 -14.17 -20.69 -27.17
CA LEU A 22 -13.49 -20.79 -25.88
C LEU A 22 -12.08 -20.16 -25.94
N LEU A 23 -11.30 -20.49 -26.97
CA LEU A 23 -9.96 -19.93 -27.17
C LEU A 23 -9.95 -18.40 -27.36
N LEU A 24 -11.03 -17.82 -27.87
CA LEU A 24 -11.20 -16.37 -27.98
C LEU A 24 -11.75 -15.74 -26.68
N CYS A 25 -12.64 -16.44 -25.97
CA CYS A 25 -13.23 -15.98 -24.72
C CYS A 25 -12.22 -15.95 -23.57
N VAL A 26 -11.32 -16.93 -23.47
CA VAL A 26 -10.32 -16.99 -22.40
C VAL A 26 -9.43 -15.74 -22.34
N PRO A 27 -8.74 -15.31 -23.42
CA PRO A 27 -7.91 -14.11 -23.37
C PRO A 27 -8.73 -12.84 -23.12
N LEU A 28 -9.97 -12.79 -23.63
CA LEU A 28 -10.89 -11.68 -23.34
C LEU A 28 -11.22 -11.62 -21.85
N LEU A 29 -11.54 -12.75 -21.22
CA LEU A 29 -11.80 -12.83 -19.78
C LEU A 29 -10.56 -12.46 -18.97
N ILE A 30 -9.37 -12.90 -19.38
CA ILE A 30 -8.11 -12.53 -18.72
C ILE A 30 -7.91 -11.01 -18.76
N ALA A 31 -8.13 -10.40 -19.93
CA ALA A 31 -7.99 -8.95 -20.11
C ALA A 31 -9.05 -8.15 -19.34
N VAL A 32 -10.28 -8.66 -19.23
CA VAL A 32 -11.38 -7.97 -18.54
C VAL A 32 -11.28 -8.12 -17.01
N LEU A 33 -10.77 -9.24 -16.52
CA LEU A 33 -10.70 -9.55 -15.09
C LEU A 33 -9.35 -9.17 -14.46
N ASP A 34 -8.35 -8.80 -15.26
CA ASP A 34 -6.92 -8.79 -14.92
C ASP A 34 -6.51 -10.03 -14.11
N PHE A 35 -6.93 -11.21 -14.53
CA PHE A 35 -6.64 -12.46 -13.83
C PHE A 35 -6.40 -13.58 -14.84
N PRO A 36 -5.41 -14.47 -14.65
CA PRO A 36 -4.53 -14.59 -13.48
C PRO A 36 -3.36 -13.61 -13.47
N ILE A 37 -2.98 -13.12 -12.28
CA ILE A 37 -1.79 -12.29 -12.09
C ILE A 37 -0.66 -13.12 -11.47
N PRO A 38 0.44 -13.37 -12.19
CA PRO A 38 1.46 -14.32 -11.73
C PRO A 38 2.43 -13.74 -10.69
N THR A 39 2.55 -12.41 -10.58
CA THR A 39 3.54 -11.75 -9.73
C THR A 39 2.94 -10.64 -8.88
N ALA A 40 3.50 -10.42 -7.69
CA ALA A 40 3.09 -9.34 -6.79
C ALA A 40 3.17 -7.95 -7.45
N GLU A 41 4.26 -7.68 -8.19
CA GLU A 41 4.41 -6.40 -8.90
C GLU A 41 3.29 -6.19 -9.92
N LEU A 42 2.98 -7.16 -10.78
CA LEU A 42 1.87 -7.04 -11.73
C LEU A 42 0.53 -6.82 -11.04
N ALA A 43 0.32 -7.37 -9.84
CA ALA A 43 -0.90 -7.12 -9.07
C ALA A 43 -0.92 -5.69 -8.53
N PHE A 44 0.22 -5.13 -8.17
CA PHE A 44 0.32 -3.72 -7.81
C PHE A 44 0.08 -2.81 -9.04
N ARG A 45 0.66 -3.16 -10.20
CA ARG A 45 0.44 -2.42 -11.45
C ARG A 45 -1.02 -2.45 -11.90
N SER A 46 -1.72 -3.57 -11.68
CA SER A 46 -3.16 -3.63 -11.96
C SER A 46 -3.95 -2.74 -10.98
N ALA A 47 -3.52 -2.62 -9.72
CA ALA A 47 -4.10 -1.65 -8.78
C ALA A 47 -3.89 -0.20 -9.24
N GLU A 48 -2.69 0.18 -9.70
CA GLU A 48 -2.40 1.50 -10.29
C GLU A 48 -3.29 1.80 -11.49
N ALA A 49 -3.46 0.83 -12.39
CA ALA A 49 -4.29 0.97 -13.59
C ALA A 49 -5.78 1.13 -13.24
N ARG A 50 -6.30 0.31 -12.33
CA ARG A 50 -7.71 0.34 -11.88
C ARG A 50 -8.10 1.66 -11.21
N HIS A 51 -7.15 2.32 -10.55
CA HIS A 51 -7.36 3.60 -9.89
C HIS A 51 -6.91 4.80 -10.73
N PHE A 52 -6.59 4.60 -12.01
CA PHE A 52 -6.14 5.65 -12.94
C PHE A 52 -4.92 6.45 -12.46
N PHE A 53 -4.12 5.90 -11.54
CA PHE A 53 -2.91 6.55 -11.03
C PHE A 53 -1.82 6.64 -12.10
N GLY A 54 -1.81 5.68 -13.03
CA GLY A 54 -0.77 5.52 -14.03
C GLY A 54 0.47 4.83 -13.46
N ARG A 55 1.47 4.60 -14.30
CA ARG A 55 2.65 3.80 -13.94
C ARG A 55 3.69 4.67 -13.22
N GLY A 56 3.84 4.48 -11.91
CA GLY A 56 4.92 5.10 -11.13
C GLY A 56 6.21 4.27 -11.10
N GLU A 57 7.30 4.85 -10.62
CA GLU A 57 8.50 4.11 -10.24
C GLU A 57 8.27 3.47 -8.87
N ILE A 58 8.56 2.18 -8.69
CA ILE A 58 8.42 1.54 -7.37
C ILE A 58 9.59 1.97 -6.50
N VAL A 59 9.30 2.68 -5.42
CA VAL A 59 10.29 3.24 -4.48
C VAL A 59 10.42 2.42 -3.20
N LEU A 60 9.42 1.57 -2.91
CA LEU A 60 9.42 0.66 -1.77
C LEU A 60 8.67 -0.64 -2.10
N ASP A 61 9.24 -1.77 -1.69
CA ASP A 61 8.62 -3.10 -1.67
C ASP A 61 8.67 -3.63 -0.23
N VAL A 62 7.54 -3.56 0.45
CA VAL A 62 7.40 -4.08 1.81
C VAL A 62 7.04 -5.56 1.72
N ASN A 63 8.07 -6.40 1.76
CA ASN A 63 7.89 -7.84 1.70
C ASN A 63 7.74 -8.45 3.12
N PRO A 64 6.56 -8.99 3.48
CA PRO A 64 6.34 -9.63 4.78
C PRO A 64 7.28 -10.82 5.00
N ASP A 65 7.66 -11.55 3.95
CA ASP A 65 8.57 -12.69 4.08
C ASP A 65 9.97 -12.26 4.57
N ALA A 66 10.37 -11.02 4.28
CA ALA A 66 11.64 -10.46 4.76
C ALA A 66 11.56 -9.93 6.20
N LEU A 67 10.36 -9.58 6.66
CA LEU A 67 10.07 -9.13 8.02
C LEU A 67 9.89 -10.31 9.00
N GLY A 68 9.77 -11.54 8.52
CA GLY A 68 9.73 -12.73 9.37
C GLY A 68 8.47 -12.81 10.26
N LYS A 69 8.63 -13.20 11.53
CA LYS A 69 7.50 -13.36 12.47
C LYS A 69 6.76 -12.05 12.70
N ASP A 70 7.46 -10.93 12.63
CA ASP A 70 6.90 -9.59 12.84
C ASP A 70 5.81 -9.30 11.79
N ALA A 71 5.95 -9.79 10.56
CA ALA A 71 4.94 -9.58 9.52
C ALA A 71 3.59 -10.24 9.82
N GLN A 72 3.58 -11.41 10.47
CA GLN A 72 2.36 -12.12 10.84
C GLN A 72 1.59 -11.38 11.93
N GLU A 73 2.32 -10.78 12.88
CA GLU A 73 1.74 -9.94 13.93
C GLU A 73 1.23 -8.59 13.39
N LEU A 74 1.79 -8.13 12.26
CA LEU A 74 1.41 -6.90 11.58
C LEU A 74 0.31 -7.10 10.52
N TYR A 75 -0.28 -8.30 10.39
CA TYR A 75 -1.33 -8.62 9.41
C TYR A 75 -1.08 -7.98 8.03
N LEU A 76 0.19 -7.97 7.63
CA LEU A 76 0.68 -7.18 6.50
C LEU A 76 0.77 -8.09 5.29
N ASN A 77 -0.02 -7.79 4.27
CA ASN A 77 0.23 -8.34 2.95
C ASN A 77 1.46 -7.66 2.33
N ARG A 78 2.06 -8.28 1.31
CA ARG A 78 3.10 -7.58 0.55
C ARG A 78 2.56 -6.26 0.02
N ALA A 79 3.29 -5.19 0.22
CA ALA A 79 2.83 -3.87 -0.18
C ALA A 79 3.90 -3.18 -1.02
N PHE A 80 3.45 -2.32 -1.93
CA PHE A 80 4.34 -1.52 -2.75
C PHE A 80 3.99 -0.05 -2.62
N VAL A 81 5.02 0.77 -2.72
CA VAL A 81 4.88 2.20 -2.93
C VAL A 81 5.47 2.55 -4.28
N SER A 82 4.72 3.30 -5.08
CA SER A 82 5.26 3.94 -6.27
C SER A 82 5.24 5.45 -6.16
N ARG A 83 6.18 6.08 -6.85
CA ARG A 83 6.30 7.52 -6.98
C ARG A 83 6.07 7.93 -8.43
N ARG A 84 5.28 8.96 -8.65
CA ARG A 84 5.04 9.58 -9.96
C ARG A 84 5.05 11.10 -9.80
N GLY A 85 6.21 11.72 -10.06
CA GLY A 85 6.41 13.13 -9.75
C GLY A 85 6.29 13.38 -8.25
N ASN A 86 5.35 14.24 -7.86
CA ASN A 86 5.05 14.56 -6.46
C ASN A 86 4.01 13.62 -5.83
N TRP A 87 3.53 12.62 -6.56
CA TRP A 87 2.53 11.70 -6.04
C TRP A 87 3.17 10.41 -5.56
N PHE A 88 2.76 9.95 -4.38
CA PHE A 88 3.02 8.60 -3.87
C PHE A 88 1.75 7.77 -3.94
N ALA A 89 1.86 6.53 -4.38
CA ALA A 89 0.78 5.56 -4.35
C ALA A 89 1.19 4.34 -3.54
N TYR A 90 0.33 3.94 -2.61
CA TYR A 90 0.47 2.75 -1.78
C TYR A 90 -0.66 1.76 -2.07
N ALA A 91 -0.32 0.48 -2.23
CA ALA A 91 -1.31 -0.58 -2.21
C ALA A 91 -0.73 -1.90 -1.69
N GLU A 92 -1.56 -2.65 -0.97
CA GLU A 92 -1.29 -4.03 -0.59
C GLU A 92 -1.66 -4.98 -1.74
N VAL A 93 -0.91 -6.07 -1.88
CA VAL A 93 -1.22 -7.19 -2.75
C VAL A 93 -1.13 -8.49 -1.97
N ARG A 94 -2.13 -9.34 -2.16
CA ARG A 94 -2.22 -10.62 -1.46
C ARG A 94 -2.06 -11.76 -2.46
N ARG A 95 -1.46 -12.84 -1.98
CA ARG A 95 -1.35 -14.09 -2.74
C ARG A 95 -2.56 -14.97 -2.42
N GLU A 96 -3.34 -15.29 -3.44
CA GLU A 96 -4.39 -16.31 -3.38
C GLU A 96 -3.99 -17.49 -4.25
N LEU A 97 -3.69 -18.62 -3.60
CA LEU A 97 -3.17 -19.83 -4.25
C LEU A 97 -1.89 -19.51 -5.07
N LEU A 98 -1.96 -19.66 -6.39
CA LEU A 98 -0.85 -19.46 -7.33
C LEU A 98 -0.76 -18.02 -7.85
N PHE A 99 -1.76 -17.18 -7.58
CA PHE A 99 -1.88 -15.86 -8.20
C PHE A 99 -1.90 -14.75 -7.16
N TRP A 100 -1.54 -13.57 -7.62
CA TRP A 100 -1.59 -12.35 -6.84
C TRP A 100 -2.83 -11.56 -7.21
N GLN A 101 -3.25 -10.69 -6.31
CA GLN A 101 -4.27 -9.70 -6.61
C GLN A 101 -4.13 -8.49 -5.69
N PRO A 102 -4.62 -7.32 -6.13
CA PRO A 102 -4.79 -6.17 -5.25
C PRO A 102 -5.58 -6.55 -3.99
N SER A 103 -5.09 -6.12 -2.84
CA SER A 103 -5.76 -6.27 -1.55
C SER A 103 -6.26 -4.90 -1.11
N GLY A 104 -7.56 -4.66 -1.28
CA GLY A 104 -8.18 -3.37 -0.95
C GLY A 104 -8.02 -2.33 -2.06
N GLY A 105 -7.95 -1.05 -1.67
CA GLY A 105 -7.80 0.09 -2.58
C GLY A 105 -6.36 0.57 -2.72
N LEU A 106 -6.15 1.50 -3.64
CA LEU A 106 -4.91 2.25 -3.77
C LEU A 106 -5.05 3.58 -3.03
N THR A 107 -4.13 3.87 -2.12
CA THR A 107 -4.04 5.17 -1.44
C THR A 107 -3.05 6.02 -2.21
N ALA A 108 -3.46 7.20 -2.65
CA ALA A 108 -2.58 8.17 -3.31
C ALA A 108 -2.45 9.41 -2.43
N LEU A 109 -1.23 9.89 -2.28
CA LEU A 109 -0.87 11.11 -1.57
C LEU A 109 -0.15 12.04 -2.54
N GLU A 110 -0.68 13.25 -2.73
CA GLU A 110 0.06 14.34 -3.35
C GLU A 110 0.95 14.94 -2.28
N HIS A 111 2.26 14.89 -2.49
CA HIS A 111 3.20 15.45 -1.55
C HIS A 111 3.22 16.97 -1.66
N ASP A 112 2.95 17.64 -0.54
CA ASP A 112 3.06 19.09 -0.43
C ASP A 112 4.54 19.47 -0.25
N PRO A 113 5.15 20.27 -1.14
CA PRO A 113 6.55 20.69 -1.00
C PRO A 113 6.85 21.46 0.30
N SER A 114 5.82 22.00 0.97
CA SER A 114 5.96 22.67 2.26
C SER A 114 6.02 21.69 3.44
N LYS A 115 5.67 20.41 3.23
CA LYS A 115 5.64 19.35 4.24
C LYS A 115 6.51 18.18 3.79
N PRO A 116 7.84 18.24 4.00
CA PRO A 116 8.77 17.22 3.53
C PRO A 116 8.58 15.82 4.13
N LEU A 117 7.69 15.64 5.10
CA LEU A 117 7.47 14.39 5.82
C LEU A 117 5.97 14.23 6.11
N GLU A 118 5.35 13.21 5.54
CA GLU A 118 3.89 13.01 5.60
C GLU A 118 3.51 11.54 5.78
N LEU A 119 2.40 11.31 6.50
CA LEU A 119 1.82 9.98 6.66
C LEU A 119 1.16 9.53 5.35
N LEU A 120 1.69 8.48 4.73
CA LEU A 120 1.20 7.93 3.46
C LEU A 120 0.12 6.88 3.68
N ALA A 121 0.35 5.93 4.58
CA ALA A 121 -0.60 4.86 4.87
C ALA A 121 -0.46 4.39 6.32
N ALA A 122 -1.55 3.89 6.88
CA ALA A 122 -1.61 3.38 8.24
C ALA A 122 -2.57 2.17 8.30
N LYS A 123 -2.18 1.14 9.03
CA LYS A 123 -3.07 0.00 9.34
C LYS A 123 -2.95 -0.34 10.80
N LEU A 124 -3.97 0.02 11.56
CA LEU A 124 -3.88 0.08 13.02
C LEU A 124 -4.79 -0.91 13.72
N TRP A 125 -5.94 -1.21 13.11
CA TRP A 125 -6.90 -2.17 13.70
C TRP A 125 -6.34 -3.60 13.81
N ALA A 126 -5.56 -4.03 12.83
CA ALA A 126 -4.94 -5.34 12.83
C ALA A 126 -3.42 -5.24 12.68
N GLY A 127 -2.94 -4.29 11.88
CA GLY A 127 -1.56 -4.32 11.42
C GLY A 127 -0.53 -3.58 12.25
N ARG A 128 -0.95 -2.73 13.20
CA ARG A 128 -0.07 -1.87 14.01
C ARG A 128 1.14 -1.34 13.21
N TRP A 129 0.92 -0.70 12.06
CA TRP A 129 2.03 -0.11 11.30
C TRP A 129 1.65 1.22 10.65
N LEU A 130 2.68 2.04 10.40
CA LEU A 130 2.62 3.31 9.68
C LEU A 130 3.66 3.34 8.57
N LEU A 131 3.32 4.03 7.50
CA LEU A 131 4.19 4.28 6.37
C LEU A 131 4.22 5.77 6.11
N VAL A 132 5.44 6.33 6.08
CA VAL A 132 5.69 7.76 5.98
C VAL A 132 6.49 8.02 4.71
N ALA A 133 6.04 8.98 3.91
CA ALA A 133 6.76 9.48 2.74
C ALA A 133 7.63 10.67 3.13
N CYS A 134 8.82 10.76 2.55
CA CYS A 134 9.76 11.86 2.77
C CYS A 134 10.46 12.27 1.47
N ASP A 135 10.48 13.57 1.21
CA ASP A 135 11.16 14.15 0.04
C ASP A 135 12.52 14.77 0.33
N LEU A 136 13.00 14.72 1.58
CA LEU A 136 14.33 15.20 1.93
C LEU A 136 15.37 14.13 1.58
N PRO A 137 16.25 14.36 0.58
CA PRO A 137 17.25 13.37 0.18
C PRO A 137 18.30 13.11 1.27
N GLU A 138 18.51 14.07 2.17
CA GLU A 138 19.42 13.97 3.32
C GLU A 138 18.86 13.17 4.50
N ALA A 139 17.55 12.85 4.51
CA ALA A 139 16.92 12.12 5.60
C ALA A 139 17.30 10.62 5.56
N VAL A 140 17.96 10.15 6.62
CA VAL A 140 18.41 8.75 6.75
C VAL A 140 17.59 7.97 7.78
N SER A 141 17.05 8.67 8.79
CA SER A 141 16.16 8.08 9.78
C SER A 141 14.99 8.99 10.09
N ALA A 142 13.88 8.40 10.48
CA ALA A 142 12.70 9.11 10.92
C ALA A 142 12.21 8.55 12.26
N GLU A 143 11.56 9.41 13.04
CA GLU A 143 10.96 9.08 14.32
C GLU A 143 9.49 9.44 14.27
N VAL A 144 8.65 8.54 14.77
CA VAL A 144 7.23 8.76 14.99
C VAL A 144 6.94 8.75 16.48
N THR A 145 6.25 9.78 16.94
CA THR A 145 5.65 9.81 18.27
C THR A 145 4.14 9.74 18.11
N TYR A 146 3.50 8.84 18.84
CA TYR A 146 2.07 8.55 18.71
C TYR A 146 1.45 8.19 20.07
N PRO A 147 0.15 8.43 20.25
CA PRO A 147 -0.53 8.20 21.52
C PRO A 147 -0.95 6.74 21.66
N ALA A 148 -0.67 6.14 22.81
CA ALA A 148 -1.03 4.77 23.17
C ALA A 148 -1.78 4.75 24.51
N ASN A 149 -2.53 3.67 24.75
CA ASN A 149 -3.35 3.52 25.95
C ASN A 149 -3.52 2.04 26.31
N ASP A 150 -2.86 1.65 27.38
CA ASP A 150 -2.79 0.30 27.97
C ASP A 150 -3.37 0.26 29.40
N GLY A 151 -4.13 1.31 29.78
CA GLY A 151 -4.53 1.56 31.17
C GLY A 151 -4.34 3.02 31.59
N GLY A 152 -3.65 3.80 30.74
CA GLY A 152 -3.57 5.26 30.81
C GLY A 152 -2.98 5.83 29.52
N TRP A 153 -3.40 7.04 29.17
CA TRP A 153 -2.90 7.72 27.98
C TRP A 153 -1.43 8.12 28.12
N HIS A 154 -0.60 7.70 27.17
CA HIS A 154 0.82 8.03 27.11
C HIS A 154 1.31 8.16 25.66
N LEU A 155 2.54 8.65 25.46
CA LEU A 155 3.17 8.74 24.15
C LEU A 155 4.23 7.67 23.99
N ASN A 156 4.14 6.93 22.90
CA ASN A 156 5.20 6.04 22.44
C ASN A 156 5.99 6.71 21.33
N THR A 157 7.29 6.41 21.27
CA THR A 157 8.19 6.95 20.27
C THR A 157 8.98 5.82 19.66
N ARG A 158 9.04 5.81 18.33
CA ARG A 158 9.80 4.80 17.59
C ARG A 158 10.59 5.46 16.48
N ARG A 159 11.83 5.01 16.32
CA ARG A 159 12.75 5.51 15.30
C ARG A 159 13.16 4.38 14.38
N GLU A 160 13.08 4.64 13.07
CA GLU A 160 13.39 3.69 12.03
C GLU A 160 14.29 4.34 10.98
N THR A 161 15.02 3.51 10.25
CA THR A 161 15.83 3.95 9.10
C THR A 161 15.02 3.88 7.81
N ALA A 162 15.50 4.52 6.75
CA ALA A 162 14.84 4.51 5.46
C ALA A 162 14.59 3.06 4.97
N ALA A 163 13.33 2.72 4.69
CA ALA A 163 12.93 1.41 4.18
C ALA A 163 13.08 1.33 2.65
N GLY A 164 13.04 2.48 1.98
CA GLY A 164 13.15 2.63 0.54
C GLY A 164 13.48 4.08 0.17
N GLN A 165 13.39 4.42 -1.10
CA GLN A 165 13.70 5.78 -1.56
C GLN A 165 12.63 6.76 -1.06
N GLY A 166 12.98 7.54 -0.03
CA GLY A 166 12.06 8.53 0.55
C GLY A 166 10.87 7.91 1.26
N CYS A 167 11.02 6.72 1.86
CA CYS A 167 9.94 6.06 2.61
C CYS A 167 10.48 5.45 3.90
N PHE A 168 9.71 5.61 4.99
CA PHE A 168 9.98 5.03 6.31
C PHE A 168 8.81 4.14 6.72
N PHE A 169 9.10 2.92 7.15
CA PHE A 169 8.11 1.96 7.63
C PHE A 169 8.28 1.75 9.13
N PHE A 170 7.19 1.94 9.89
CA PHE A 170 7.16 1.78 11.33
C PHE A 170 6.20 0.66 11.69
N ALA A 171 6.73 -0.43 12.24
CA ALA A 171 5.92 -1.36 13.03
C ALA A 171 5.66 -0.71 14.40
N LEU A 172 4.48 -0.81 14.97
CA LEU A 172 4.13 -0.19 16.25
C LEU A 172 3.88 -1.27 17.29
N ASP A 173 4.36 -1.06 18.50
CA ASP A 173 4.28 -2.08 19.55
C ASP A 173 2.88 -2.08 20.20
N GLU A 174 2.38 -0.89 20.54
CA GLU A 174 1.08 -0.69 21.18
C GLU A 174 0.31 0.39 20.46
N VAL A 175 -0.97 0.16 20.18
CA VAL A 175 -1.80 1.08 19.39
C VAL A 175 -3.14 1.23 20.06
N TRP A 176 -3.63 2.47 20.19
CA TRP A 176 -4.99 2.75 20.61
C TRP A 176 -5.80 3.29 19.45
N GLN A 177 -7.01 2.73 19.27
CA GLN A 177 -7.95 2.99 18.18
C GLN A 177 -7.51 2.63 16.75
N ASN A 178 -8.52 2.46 15.90
CA ASN A 178 -8.38 1.91 14.54
C ASN A 178 -7.87 2.91 13.50
N ARG A 179 -7.53 4.14 13.90
CA ARG A 179 -7.04 5.20 13.00
C ARG A 179 -6.08 6.12 13.75
N TYR A 180 -4.91 6.34 13.16
CA TYR A 180 -4.05 7.48 13.39
C TYR A 180 -4.18 8.32 12.13
N GLY A 181 -4.73 9.51 12.28
CA GLY A 181 -4.64 10.55 11.25
C GLY A 181 -3.26 11.21 11.25
N PRO A 182 -2.93 11.95 10.18
CA PRO A 182 -1.76 12.83 10.17
C PRO A 182 -1.73 13.82 11.35
N GLU A 183 -2.92 14.18 11.85
CA GLU A 183 -3.13 15.12 12.96
C GLU A 183 -2.87 14.50 14.35
N GLU A 184 -2.66 13.19 14.46
CA GLU A 184 -2.55 12.45 15.73
C GLU A 184 -1.13 11.93 15.97
N VAL A 185 -0.24 12.07 15.00
CA VAL A 185 1.17 11.63 15.09
C VAL A 185 2.10 12.81 14.90
N ARG A 186 3.23 12.78 15.61
CA ARG A 186 4.34 13.70 15.35
C ARG A 186 5.42 12.94 14.63
N LEU A 187 5.94 13.55 13.56
CA LEU A 187 6.97 12.98 12.73
C LEU A 187 8.22 13.85 12.81
N ARG A 188 9.38 13.21 12.88
CA ARG A 188 10.69 13.86 12.83
C ARG A 188 11.59 13.11 11.87
N CYS A 189 12.49 13.82 11.19
CA CYS A 189 13.54 13.19 10.40
C CYS A 189 14.92 13.74 10.72
N TYR A 190 15.91 12.88 10.54
CA TYR A 190 17.29 13.13 10.93
C TYR A 190 18.26 12.77 9.81
N ASP A 191 19.36 13.53 9.74
CA ASP A 191 20.43 13.31 8.77
C ASP A 191 21.33 12.12 9.19
N ALA A 192 22.32 11.81 8.36
CA ALA A 192 23.30 10.77 8.64
C ALA A 192 24.15 11.04 9.90
N ALA A 193 24.30 12.30 10.32
CA ALA A 193 25.00 12.69 11.53
C ALA A 193 24.09 12.64 12.78
N GLY A 194 22.80 12.37 12.60
CA GLY A 194 21.80 12.32 13.66
C GLY A 194 21.20 13.68 14.02
N ASN A 195 21.47 14.74 13.25
CA ASN A 195 20.87 16.05 13.47
C ASN A 195 19.41 16.06 13.01
N LEU A 196 18.55 16.72 13.76
CA LEU A 196 17.16 16.94 13.37
C LEU A 196 17.09 17.89 12.17
N ILE A 197 16.46 17.45 11.09
CA ILE A 197 16.31 18.25 9.86
C ILE A 197 14.90 18.85 9.78
N TYR A 198 13.89 18.08 10.16
CA TYR A 198 12.51 18.51 10.12
C TYR A 198 11.69 17.84 11.22
N GLU A 199 10.69 18.56 11.73
CA GLU A 199 9.68 18.02 12.62
C GLU A 199 8.31 18.62 12.32
N THR A 200 7.27 17.80 12.48
CA THR A 200 5.89 18.28 12.43
C THR A 200 5.50 18.96 13.75
N PRO A 201 4.52 19.87 13.72
CA PRO A 201 3.96 20.47 14.94
C PRO A 201 3.44 19.39 15.90
N THR A 202 3.45 19.69 17.21
CA THR A 202 2.81 18.83 18.20
C THR A 202 1.31 18.74 17.94
N PRO A 203 0.74 17.53 17.77
CA PRO A 203 -0.70 17.32 17.68
C PRO A 203 -1.49 17.95 18.84
N ALA A 204 -2.42 18.85 18.51
CA ALA A 204 -3.30 19.47 19.51
C ALA A 204 -4.23 18.44 20.20
N VAL A 205 -4.55 17.36 19.49
CA VAL A 205 -5.40 16.25 19.96
C VAL A 205 -4.80 15.57 21.20
N TRP A 206 -3.47 15.57 21.34
CA TRP A 206 -2.79 14.96 22.49
C TRP A 206 -3.21 15.60 23.81
N SER A 207 -3.19 16.93 23.88
CA SER A 207 -3.65 17.65 25.06
C SER A 207 -5.18 17.73 25.16
N GLY A 208 -5.85 17.90 24.02
CA GLY A 208 -7.29 18.19 23.98
C GLY A 208 -8.17 16.97 24.24
N GLU A 209 -7.86 15.83 23.61
CA GLU A 209 -8.69 14.62 23.66
C GLU A 209 -8.09 13.53 24.55
N TYR A 210 -6.76 13.40 24.56
CA TYR A 210 -6.08 12.34 25.31
C TYR A 210 -5.58 12.78 26.69
N GLY A 211 -5.62 14.09 26.98
CA GLY A 211 -5.17 14.64 28.26
C GLY A 211 -3.67 14.48 28.51
N ILE A 212 -2.89 14.26 27.46
CA ILE A 212 -1.43 14.11 27.51
C ILE A 212 -0.81 15.51 27.53
N SER A 213 -0.11 15.84 28.61
CA SER A 213 0.71 17.04 28.71
C SER A 213 2.15 16.74 28.27
N GLN A 214 2.73 17.62 27.45
CA GLN A 214 4.14 17.56 27.02
C GLN A 214 5.03 18.39 27.91
#